data_AF-A4VC31-F1
#
_entry.id   AF-A4VC31-F1
#
_cell.length_a   1.000
_cell.length_b   1.000
_cell.length_c   1.000
_cell.angle_alpha   90.00
_cell.angle_beta   90.00
_cell.angle_gamma   90.00
#
_symmetry.space_group_name_H-M   'P 1'
#
loop_
_entity.id
_entity.type
_entity.pdbx_description
1 polymer ?
#
loop_
_entity_poly.entity_id
_entity_poly.type
_entity_poly.pdbx_seq_one_letter_code
_entity_poly.pdbx_strand_id
1 'polypeptide(L)'
;MLSIMQQNIINKFFHPINTELQVSDSDYSKIDVCIAMAKALARNTNHSLYIIDYNRKNFLYVSSNPLFLCGHSPEDVQQKGYAFYFDVVPSDEINRLMEINEAGFRFYYDQPVEKRLDLSIEYNFHIRTSEKHSHLIHHKLTPALLSDNGDIWLALCTVSLSPEKTIGDVVISDHTCTDRYIYSFEGRRWRKTA
;
A
#
# COMPACT_ATOMS: atom_id res chain seq x y z
N MET A 1 -20.05 12.36 -1.43
CA MET A 1 -19.60 12.60 -0.04
C MET A 1 -19.45 11.24 0.62
N LEU A 2 -18.30 10.93 1.24
CA LEU A 2 -18.09 9.64 1.90
C LEU A 2 -19.05 9.49 3.09
N SER A 3 -19.54 8.28 3.33
CA SER A 3 -20.29 7.99 4.55
C SER A 3 -19.37 8.09 5.79
N ILE A 4 -19.96 8.36 6.96
CA ILE A 4 -19.24 8.38 8.25
C ILE A 4 -18.50 7.05 8.47
N MET A 5 -19.13 5.94 8.07
CA MET A 5 -18.52 4.61 8.15
C MET A 5 -17.27 4.50 7.26
N GLN A 6 -17.32 4.96 6.01
CA GLN A 6 -16.15 4.98 5.12
C GLN A 6 -15.04 5.87 5.67
N GLN A 7 -15.36 7.04 6.20
CA GLN A 7 -14.35 7.92 6.80
C GLN A 7 -13.64 7.27 7.99
N ASN A 8 -14.39 6.57 8.85
CA ASN A 8 -13.84 5.83 9.98
C ASN A 8 -12.94 4.69 9.52
N ILE A 9 -13.31 3.98 8.44
CA ILE A 9 -12.48 2.91 7.88
C ILE A 9 -11.20 3.48 7.25
N ILE A 10 -11.28 4.58 6.51
CA ILE A 10 -10.10 5.27 5.96
C ILE A 10 -9.13 5.64 7.08
N ASN A 11 -9.62 6.20 8.19
CA ASN A 11 -8.77 6.52 9.32
C ASN A 11 -8.08 5.27 9.92
N LYS A 12 -8.73 4.10 9.90
CA LYS A 12 -8.13 2.84 10.35
C LYS A 12 -7.03 2.33 9.42
N PHE A 13 -7.11 2.59 8.10
CA PHE A 13 -6.05 2.22 7.15
C PHE A 13 -4.70 2.88 7.46
N PHE A 14 -4.73 4.00 8.18
CA PHE A 14 -3.55 4.75 8.62
C PHE A 14 -3.10 4.41 10.05
N HIS A 15 -3.80 3.53 10.77
CA HIS A 15 -3.35 3.11 12.09
C HIS A 15 -2.24 2.05 11.96
N PRO A 16 -1.16 2.08 12.76
CA PRO A 16 -0.81 3.00 13.85
C PRO A 16 0.07 4.19 13.44
N ILE A 17 0.16 4.54 12.16
CA ILE A 17 0.95 5.68 11.71
C ILE A 17 0.47 6.94 12.44
N ASN A 18 1.43 7.72 12.94
CA ASN A 18 1.11 8.99 13.57
C ASN A 18 0.41 9.92 12.57
N THR A 19 -0.71 10.51 12.97
CA THR A 19 -1.52 11.35 12.08
C THR A 19 -0.89 12.70 11.76
N GLU A 20 0.17 13.08 12.47
CA GLU A 20 0.95 14.29 12.24
C GLU A 20 2.43 13.93 12.12
N LEU A 21 2.85 13.49 10.92
CA LEU A 21 4.24 13.13 10.64
C LEU A 21 5.21 14.32 10.70
N GLN A 22 4.68 15.55 10.86
CA GLN A 22 5.40 16.83 10.91
C GLN A 22 6.40 17.02 9.75
N VAL A 23 6.08 16.47 8.58
CA VAL A 23 6.92 16.63 7.39
C VAL A 23 6.82 18.08 6.91
N SER A 24 7.97 18.75 6.80
CA SER A 24 8.03 20.15 6.37
C SER A 24 7.69 20.29 4.89
N ASP A 25 7.11 21.41 4.47
CA ASP A 25 6.90 21.70 3.04
C ASP A 25 8.22 21.74 2.25
N SER A 26 9.35 22.02 2.93
CA SER A 26 10.66 21.98 2.29
C SER A 26 11.10 20.56 1.91
N ASP A 27 10.69 19.55 2.67
CA ASP A 27 10.96 18.14 2.34
C ASP A 27 10.17 17.66 1.12
N TYR A 28 9.00 18.26 0.88
CA TYR A 28 8.21 18.00 -0.32
C TYR A 28 8.94 18.39 -1.61
N SER A 29 10.02 19.17 -1.55
CA SER A 29 10.89 19.40 -2.72
C SER A 29 11.51 18.11 -3.29
N LYS A 30 11.66 17.06 -2.48
CA LYS A 30 12.20 15.75 -2.89
C LYS A 30 11.18 14.92 -3.68
N ILE A 31 9.88 15.24 -3.60
CA ILE A 31 8.81 14.43 -4.20
C ILE A 31 8.86 14.43 -5.72
N ASP A 32 9.23 15.55 -6.34
CA ASP A 32 9.30 15.61 -7.81
C ASP A 32 10.26 14.57 -8.37
N VAL A 33 11.37 14.31 -7.66
CA VAL A 33 12.32 13.25 -8.01
C VAL A 33 11.69 11.87 -7.82
N CYS A 34 11.00 11.62 -6.71
CA CYS A 34 10.30 10.35 -6.48
C CYS A 34 9.24 10.08 -7.56
N ILE A 35 8.43 11.07 -7.92
CA ILE A 35 7.43 10.97 -8.98
C ILE A 35 8.10 10.75 -10.34
N ALA A 36 9.18 11.47 -10.65
CA ALA A 36 9.92 11.28 -11.89
C ALA A 36 10.47 9.86 -12.03
N MET A 37 11.03 9.31 -10.94
CA MET A 37 11.51 7.93 -10.88
C MET A 37 10.38 6.92 -11.03
N ALA A 38 9.24 7.09 -10.33
CA ALA A 38 8.09 6.20 -10.47
C ALA A 38 7.49 6.24 -11.89
N LYS A 39 7.41 7.42 -12.51
CA LYS A 39 7.02 7.58 -13.92
C LYS A 39 7.99 6.86 -14.86
N ALA A 40 9.29 6.94 -14.61
CA ALA A 40 10.29 6.22 -15.39
C ALA A 40 10.13 4.70 -15.23
N LEU A 41 9.99 4.23 -13.99
CA LEU A 41 9.78 2.81 -13.69
C LEU A 41 8.50 2.28 -14.34
N ALA A 42 7.40 3.03 -14.31
CA ALA A 42 6.13 2.66 -14.93
C ALA A 42 6.21 2.42 -16.44
N ARG A 43 7.16 3.04 -17.14
CA ARG A 43 7.40 2.77 -18.58
C ARG A 43 8.26 1.53 -18.83
N ASN A 44 8.89 0.99 -17.79
CA ASN A 44 9.85 -0.11 -17.87
C ASN A 44 9.34 -1.40 -17.17
N THR A 45 8.10 -1.43 -16.71
CA THR A 45 7.48 -2.60 -16.09
C THR A 45 6.04 -2.78 -16.56
N ASN A 46 5.54 -4.00 -16.44
CA ASN A 46 4.14 -4.33 -16.73
C ASN A 46 3.22 -4.17 -15.49
N HIS A 47 3.75 -3.66 -14.38
CA HIS A 47 2.99 -3.44 -13.16
C HIS A 47 2.23 -2.10 -13.22
N SER A 48 1.09 -2.00 -12.54
CA SER A 48 0.56 -0.71 -12.10
C SER A 48 1.37 -0.23 -10.90
N LEU A 49 1.61 1.08 -10.80
CA LEU A 49 2.39 1.67 -9.71
C LEU A 49 1.66 2.88 -9.17
N TYR A 50 1.78 3.11 -7.87
CA TYR A 50 1.36 4.36 -7.25
C TYR A 50 2.22 4.65 -6.03
N ILE A 51 2.29 5.93 -5.66
CA ILE A 51 2.98 6.40 -4.46
C ILE A 51 1.93 6.87 -3.47
N ILE A 52 1.97 6.30 -2.27
CA ILE A 52 1.17 6.74 -1.12
C ILE A 52 1.95 7.83 -0.38
N ASP A 53 1.26 8.90 0.01
CA ASP A 53 1.73 9.86 1.01
C ASP A 53 0.89 9.70 2.28
N TYR A 54 1.54 9.19 3.33
CA TYR A 54 0.91 8.96 4.63
C TYR A 54 0.69 10.23 5.45
N ASN A 55 1.45 11.30 5.18
CA ASN A 55 1.28 12.59 5.83
C ASN A 55 0.02 13.29 5.30
N ARG A 56 -0.15 13.32 3.96
CA ARG A 56 -1.34 13.94 3.31
C ARG A 56 -2.49 12.96 3.08
N LYS A 57 -2.31 11.68 3.40
CA LYS A 57 -3.31 10.61 3.28
C LYS A 57 -3.91 10.48 1.87
N ASN A 58 -3.08 10.68 0.86
CA ASN A 58 -3.47 10.66 -0.55
C ASN A 58 -2.48 9.84 -1.40
N PHE A 59 -2.73 9.79 -2.71
CA PHE A 59 -1.78 9.25 -3.68
C PHE A 59 -1.08 10.41 -4.41
N LEU A 60 0.24 10.43 -4.39
CA LEU A 60 1.05 11.44 -5.09
C LEU A 60 1.18 11.15 -6.59
N TYR A 61 1.12 9.87 -6.95
CA TYR A 61 1.24 9.41 -8.32
C TYR A 61 0.47 8.10 -8.47
N VAL A 62 -0.20 7.92 -9.60
CA VAL A 62 -0.79 6.65 -10.04
C VAL A 62 -0.42 6.47 -11.52
N SER A 63 0.07 5.29 -11.90
CA SER A 63 0.45 4.99 -13.27
C SER A 63 -0.75 4.71 -14.16
N SER A 64 -0.57 4.87 -15.47
CA SER A 64 -1.62 4.68 -16.48
C SER A 64 -1.91 3.22 -16.83
N ASN A 65 -1.31 2.26 -16.14
CA ASN A 65 -1.56 0.84 -16.39
C ASN A 65 -2.98 0.49 -15.91
N PRO A 66 -3.86 -0.01 -16.79
CA PRO A 66 -5.30 -0.15 -16.53
C PRO A 66 -5.65 -1.14 -15.42
N LEU A 67 -4.76 -2.08 -15.07
CA LEU A 67 -5.07 -3.15 -14.13
C LEU A 67 -5.60 -2.62 -12.80
N PHE A 68 -4.87 -1.71 -12.15
CA PHE A 68 -5.28 -1.11 -10.88
C PHE A 68 -6.34 -0.01 -11.04
N LEU A 69 -6.49 0.58 -12.23
CA LEU A 69 -7.40 1.71 -12.44
C LEU A 69 -8.87 1.30 -12.47
N CYS A 70 -9.16 0.02 -12.77
CA CYS A 70 -10.53 -0.51 -12.81
C CYS A 70 -11.51 0.31 -13.68
N GLY A 71 -11.02 0.91 -14.78
CA GLY A 71 -11.82 1.74 -15.70
C GLY A 71 -11.84 3.23 -15.38
N HIS A 72 -11.19 3.67 -14.29
CA HIS A 72 -10.98 5.08 -13.97
C HIS A 72 -9.75 5.67 -14.67
N SER A 73 -9.64 7.01 -14.72
CA SER A 73 -8.38 7.67 -15.06
C SER A 73 -7.42 7.68 -13.86
N PRO A 74 -6.09 7.76 -14.07
CA PRO A 74 -5.13 7.95 -12.99
C PRO A 74 -5.44 9.17 -12.11
N GLU A 75 -5.92 10.26 -12.71
CA GLU A 75 -6.31 11.49 -12.03
C GLU A 75 -7.51 11.25 -11.11
N ASP A 76 -8.53 10.51 -11.56
CA ASP A 76 -9.69 10.14 -10.73
C ASP A 76 -9.26 9.30 -9.53
N VAL A 77 -8.37 8.32 -9.73
CA VAL A 77 -7.86 7.47 -8.64
C VAL A 77 -7.06 8.29 -7.64
N GLN A 78 -6.21 9.22 -8.09
CA GLN A 78 -5.48 10.13 -7.21
C GLN A 78 -6.42 11.03 -6.39
N GLN A 79 -7.46 11.59 -7.02
CA GLN A 79 -8.44 12.43 -6.33
C GLN A 79 -9.26 11.66 -5.29
N LYS A 80 -9.64 10.41 -5.60
CA LYS A 80 -10.33 9.52 -4.66
C LYS A 80 -9.42 9.10 -3.50
N GLY A 81 -8.12 8.98 -3.74
CA GLY A 81 -7.17 8.44 -2.76
C GLY A 81 -7.64 7.10 -2.23
N TYR A 82 -7.61 6.91 -0.91
CA TYR A 82 -8.04 5.66 -0.28
C TYR A 82 -9.53 5.32 -0.46
N ALA A 83 -10.38 6.31 -0.78
CA ALA A 83 -11.78 6.04 -1.08
C ALA A 83 -11.94 5.09 -2.28
N PHE A 84 -10.96 5.10 -3.20
CA PHE A 84 -10.92 4.24 -4.37
C PHE A 84 -11.07 2.75 -4.01
N TYR A 85 -10.47 2.30 -2.91
CA TYR A 85 -10.56 0.89 -2.50
C TYR A 85 -12.00 0.44 -2.25
N PHE A 86 -12.88 1.29 -1.73
CA PHE A 86 -14.29 0.92 -1.51
C PHE A 86 -15.08 0.75 -2.79
N ASP A 87 -14.63 1.36 -3.88
CA ASP A 87 -15.29 1.26 -5.18
C ASP A 87 -14.93 -0.05 -5.88
N VAL A 88 -13.70 -0.56 -5.65
CA VAL A 88 -13.14 -1.67 -6.44
C VAL A 88 -12.90 -2.95 -5.64
N VAL A 89 -12.68 -2.88 -4.31
CA VAL A 89 -12.41 -4.07 -3.50
C VAL A 89 -13.72 -4.63 -2.93
N PRO A 90 -13.90 -5.97 -2.93
CA PRO A 90 -14.99 -6.61 -2.21
C PRO A 90 -15.08 -6.17 -0.75
N SER A 91 -16.28 -5.90 -0.24
CA SER A 91 -16.48 -5.41 1.13
C SER A 91 -15.99 -6.38 2.21
N ASP A 92 -16.05 -7.68 1.94
CA ASP A 92 -15.51 -8.74 2.79
C ASP A 92 -13.96 -8.73 2.84
N GLU A 93 -13.30 -8.31 1.76
CA GLU A 93 -11.84 -8.19 1.70
C GLU A 93 -11.30 -6.86 2.23
N ILE A 94 -12.10 -5.78 2.21
CA ILE A 94 -11.72 -4.48 2.83
C ILE A 94 -11.31 -4.67 4.30
N ASN A 95 -12.06 -5.48 5.06
CA ASN A 95 -11.75 -5.74 6.46
C ASN A 95 -10.42 -6.48 6.62
N ARG A 96 -10.12 -7.42 5.72
CA ARG A 96 -8.85 -8.13 5.69
C ARG A 96 -7.70 -7.17 5.38
N LEU A 97 -7.86 -6.26 4.42
CA LEU A 97 -6.85 -5.26 4.08
C LEU A 97 -6.55 -4.31 5.26
N MET A 98 -7.57 -3.92 6.03
CA MET A 98 -7.33 -3.14 7.25
C MET A 98 -6.46 -3.88 8.26
N GLU A 99 -6.76 -5.15 8.51
CA GLU A 99 -5.96 -5.96 9.45
C GLU A 99 -4.53 -6.12 8.96
N ILE A 100 -4.34 -6.36 7.66
CA ILE A 100 -3.01 -6.43 7.03
C ILE A 100 -2.24 -5.12 7.24
N ASN A 101 -2.87 -3.98 6.99
CA ASN A 101 -2.23 -2.67 7.19
C ASN A 101 -1.82 -2.47 8.65
N GLU A 102 -2.72 -2.71 9.59
CA GLU A 102 -2.42 -2.56 11.02
C GLU A 102 -1.27 -3.47 11.46
N ALA A 103 -1.33 -4.76 11.08
CA ALA A 103 -0.31 -5.75 11.43
C ALA A 103 1.03 -5.48 10.76
N GLY A 104 1.02 -5.03 9.51
CA GLY A 104 2.21 -4.70 8.73
C GLY A 104 2.92 -3.48 9.28
N PHE A 105 2.19 -2.40 9.57
CA PHE A 105 2.79 -1.24 10.21
C PHE A 105 3.31 -1.56 11.60
N ARG A 106 2.54 -2.28 12.45
CA ARG A 106 3.05 -2.68 13.77
C ARG A 106 4.38 -3.41 13.63
N PHE A 107 4.49 -4.35 12.68
CA PHE A 107 5.74 -5.02 12.39
C PHE A 107 6.87 -4.05 12.00
N TYR A 108 6.62 -3.11 11.09
CA TYR A 108 7.61 -2.11 10.68
C TYR A 108 8.05 -1.21 11.85
N TYR A 109 7.12 -0.80 12.71
CA TYR A 109 7.41 0.09 13.84
C TYR A 109 8.12 -0.65 14.99
N ASP A 110 7.98 -1.97 15.11
CA ASP A 110 8.73 -2.81 16.04
C ASP A 110 10.21 -3.03 15.60
N GLN A 111 10.56 -2.71 14.35
CA GLN A 111 11.94 -2.78 13.85
C GLN A 111 12.72 -1.47 14.10
N PRO A 112 14.07 -1.54 14.13
CA PRO A 112 14.92 -0.34 14.06
C PRO A 112 14.53 0.55 12.89
N VAL A 113 14.60 1.87 13.08
CA VAL A 113 14.15 2.87 12.09
C VAL A 113 14.85 2.67 10.75
N GLU A 114 16.15 2.36 10.78
CA GLU A 114 16.99 2.19 9.60
C GLU A 114 16.55 1.00 8.75
N LYS A 115 15.97 -0.04 9.37
CA LYS A 115 15.47 -1.23 8.68
C LYS A 115 14.16 -1.00 7.94
N ARG A 116 13.38 0.02 8.28
CA ARG A 116 12.01 0.20 7.75
C ARG A 116 11.98 0.33 6.23
N LEU A 117 13.01 0.94 5.63
CA LEU A 117 13.14 1.10 4.18
C LEU A 117 13.53 -0.19 3.46
N ASP A 118 14.12 -1.14 4.17
CA ASP A 118 14.56 -2.44 3.64
C ASP A 118 13.50 -3.54 3.81
N LEU A 119 12.28 -3.18 4.21
CA LEU A 119 11.17 -4.11 4.36
C LEU A 119 10.16 -3.94 3.23
N SER A 120 9.55 -5.03 2.78
CA SER A 120 8.39 -4.98 1.89
C SER A 120 7.31 -5.93 2.37
N ILE A 121 6.05 -5.52 2.26
CA ILE A 121 4.89 -6.37 2.49
C ILE A 121 4.22 -6.67 1.15
N GLU A 122 3.82 -7.93 0.96
CA GLU A 122 3.16 -8.39 -0.26
C GLU A 122 2.01 -9.34 0.07
N TYR A 123 0.91 -9.24 -0.68
CA TYR A 123 -0.29 -10.03 -0.50
C TYR A 123 -1.19 -9.94 -1.73
N ASN A 124 -2.10 -10.90 -1.88
CA ASN A 124 -3.09 -10.85 -2.94
C ASN A 124 -4.43 -10.32 -2.41
N PHE A 125 -5.23 -9.71 -3.28
CA PHE A 125 -6.65 -9.41 -3.02
C PHE A 125 -7.38 -9.18 -4.34
N HIS A 126 -8.70 -9.17 -4.30
CA HIS A 126 -9.52 -8.96 -5.48
C HIS A 126 -9.83 -7.48 -5.73
N ILE A 127 -9.78 -7.09 -7.00
CA ILE A 127 -10.33 -5.83 -7.51
C ILE A 127 -11.41 -6.13 -8.56
N ARG A 128 -12.47 -5.34 -8.56
CA ARG A 128 -13.61 -5.46 -9.46
C ARG A 128 -13.58 -4.35 -10.48
N THR A 129 -13.58 -4.72 -11.76
CA THR A 129 -13.76 -3.79 -12.90
C THR A 129 -15.24 -3.64 -13.25
N SER A 130 -16.06 -4.62 -12.87
CA SER A 130 -17.52 -4.57 -12.91
C SER A 130 -18.09 -5.64 -11.96
N GLU A 131 -19.42 -5.69 -11.79
CA GLU A 131 -20.07 -6.75 -10.98
C GLU A 131 -19.71 -8.17 -11.41
N LYS A 132 -19.39 -8.37 -12.71
CA LYS A 132 -19.12 -9.70 -13.30
C LYS A 132 -17.63 -9.98 -13.49
N HIS A 133 -16.77 -8.98 -13.32
CA HIS A 133 -15.35 -9.08 -13.60
C HIS A 133 -14.52 -8.71 -12.38
N SER A 134 -13.90 -9.73 -11.79
CA SER A 134 -13.00 -9.64 -10.66
C SER A 134 -11.64 -10.18 -11.06
N HIS A 135 -10.58 -9.50 -10.63
CA HIS A 135 -9.19 -9.92 -10.84
C HIS A 135 -8.52 -10.11 -9.50
N LEU A 136 -7.90 -11.27 -9.29
CA LEU A 136 -6.97 -11.45 -8.19
C LEU A 136 -5.66 -10.76 -8.56
N ILE A 137 -5.32 -9.73 -7.81
CA ILE A 137 -4.07 -9.00 -8.00
C ILE A 137 -3.07 -9.36 -6.91
N HIS A 138 -1.79 -9.28 -7.25
CA HIS A 138 -0.69 -9.26 -6.31
C HIS A 138 -0.33 -7.80 -6.04
N HIS A 139 -0.34 -7.42 -4.77
CA HIS A 139 0.03 -6.09 -4.32
C HIS A 139 1.27 -6.18 -3.45
N LYS A 140 2.19 -5.25 -3.68
CA LYS A 140 3.43 -5.12 -2.91
C LYS A 140 3.64 -3.67 -2.54
N LEU A 141 4.00 -3.44 -1.29
CA LEU A 141 4.25 -2.13 -0.72
C LEU A 141 5.66 -2.10 -0.11
N THR A 142 6.40 -1.05 -0.45
CA THR A 142 7.76 -0.81 0.05
C THR A 142 7.86 0.64 0.52
N PRO A 143 8.22 0.91 1.79
CA PRO A 143 8.54 2.25 2.26
C PRO A 143 9.68 2.87 1.43
N ALA A 144 9.52 4.13 1.04
CA ALA A 144 10.46 4.84 0.17
C ALA A 144 11.15 6.00 0.88
N LEU A 145 10.44 6.72 1.74
CA LEU A 145 10.99 7.81 2.57
C LEU A 145 10.40 7.75 3.97
N LEU A 146 11.21 8.16 4.95
CA LEU A 146 10.80 8.35 6.33
C LEU A 146 10.72 9.86 6.65
N SER A 147 9.93 10.23 7.67
CA SER A 147 10.02 11.55 8.31
C SER A 147 11.28 11.66 9.15
N ASP A 148 11.60 12.86 9.64
CA ASP A 148 12.72 13.09 10.56
C ASP A 148 12.59 12.30 11.88
N ASN A 149 11.38 11.94 12.28
CA ASN A 149 11.10 11.10 13.45
C ASN A 149 11.18 9.59 13.14
N GLY A 150 11.48 9.22 11.90
CA GLY A 150 11.60 7.84 11.45
C GLY A 150 10.28 7.19 11.04
N ASP A 151 9.16 7.91 11.04
CA ASP A 151 7.87 7.38 10.60
C ASP A 151 7.84 7.17 9.08
N ILE A 152 7.12 6.16 8.61
CA ILE A 152 6.98 5.92 7.16
C ILE A 152 6.15 7.05 6.55
N TRP A 153 6.78 7.84 5.68
CA TRP A 153 6.16 8.99 5.02
C TRP A 153 5.63 8.62 3.64
N LEU A 154 6.50 8.11 2.75
CA LEU A 154 6.11 7.68 1.41
C LEU A 154 6.29 6.18 1.26
N ALA A 155 5.39 5.53 0.54
CA ALA A 155 5.58 4.15 0.10
C ALA A 155 5.28 4.00 -1.39
N LEU A 156 6.08 3.17 -2.07
CA LEU A 156 5.83 2.74 -3.43
C LEU A 156 5.00 1.46 -3.39
N CYS A 157 3.88 1.46 -4.11
CA CYS A 157 3.06 0.29 -4.32
C CYS A 157 3.19 -0.19 -5.76
N THR A 158 3.29 -1.50 -5.94
CA THR A 158 3.19 -2.16 -7.24
C THR A 158 2.04 -3.15 -7.25
N VAL A 159 1.35 -3.23 -8.38
CA VAL A 159 0.21 -4.13 -8.59
C VAL A 159 0.41 -4.89 -9.89
N SER A 160 0.26 -6.21 -9.83
CA SER A 160 0.25 -7.10 -10.99
C SER A 160 -0.91 -8.09 -10.89
N LEU A 161 -1.18 -8.84 -11.96
CA LEU A 161 -2.03 -10.01 -11.83
C LEU A 161 -1.34 -11.02 -10.90
N SER A 162 -2.11 -11.64 -10.01
CA SER A 162 -1.57 -12.69 -9.16
C SER A 162 -1.38 -13.97 -10.00
N PRO A 163 -0.24 -14.67 -9.85
CA PRO A 163 -0.06 -16.01 -10.42
C PRO A 163 -0.84 -17.07 -9.63
N GLU A 164 -1.30 -16.72 -8.42
CA GLU A 164 -2.02 -17.63 -7.55
C GLU A 164 -3.49 -17.77 -7.94
N LYS A 165 -4.13 -18.84 -7.46
CA LYS A 165 -5.58 -19.06 -7.64
C LYS A 165 -6.40 -18.50 -6.48
N THR A 166 -5.77 -18.17 -5.36
CA THR A 166 -6.42 -17.74 -4.12
C THR A 166 -5.66 -16.59 -3.47
N ILE A 167 -6.31 -15.93 -2.50
CA ILE A 167 -5.75 -14.78 -1.77
C ILE A 167 -4.44 -15.13 -1.03
N GLY A 168 -4.27 -16.40 -0.63
CA GLY A 168 -3.02 -16.90 -0.06
C GLY A 168 -2.55 -16.16 1.19
N ASP A 169 -1.24 -16.19 1.38
CA ASP A 169 -0.53 -15.64 2.52
C ASP A 169 -0.19 -14.16 2.34
N VAL A 170 0.04 -13.49 3.47
CA VAL A 170 0.59 -12.14 3.55
C VAL A 170 2.02 -12.27 4.01
N VAL A 171 2.95 -11.71 3.25
CA VAL A 171 4.38 -11.91 3.48
C VAL A 171 5.08 -10.58 3.68
N ILE A 172 5.90 -10.48 4.73
CA ILE A 172 6.93 -9.45 4.85
C ILE A 172 8.29 -10.06 4.50
N SER A 173 9.08 -9.37 3.69
CA SER A 173 10.47 -9.74 3.39
C SER A 173 11.41 -8.67 3.94
N ASP A 174 12.51 -9.11 4.56
CA ASP A 174 13.63 -8.26 4.98
C ASP A 174 14.76 -8.35 3.95
N HIS A 175 15.00 -7.25 3.23
CA HIS A 175 16.01 -7.18 2.17
C HIS A 175 17.43 -6.95 2.68
N THR A 176 17.61 -6.75 3.99
CA THR A 176 18.94 -6.77 4.63
C THR A 176 19.47 -8.19 4.84
N CYS A 177 18.58 -9.19 4.76
CA CYS A 177 18.91 -10.61 4.88
C CYS A 177 18.00 -11.46 3.98
N THR A 178 17.80 -12.74 4.31
CA THR A 178 16.91 -13.65 3.57
C THR A 178 15.63 -13.98 4.34
N ASP A 179 15.39 -13.28 5.45
CA ASP A 179 14.27 -13.55 6.33
C ASP A 179 12.94 -13.18 5.67
N ARG A 180 11.94 -14.06 5.83
CA ARG A 180 10.56 -13.80 5.45
C ARG A 180 9.63 -14.09 6.62
N TYR A 181 8.51 -13.40 6.66
CA TYR A 181 7.52 -13.50 7.72
C TYR A 181 6.14 -13.67 7.13
N ILE A 182 5.42 -14.70 7.56
CA ILE A 182 4.04 -14.96 7.13
C ILE A 182 3.08 -14.55 8.24
N TYR A 183 2.05 -13.77 7.91
CA TYR A 183 1.03 -13.38 8.87
C TYR A 183 -0.01 -14.48 9.08
N SER A 184 -0.28 -14.84 10.33
CA SER A 184 -1.37 -15.73 10.72
C SER A 184 -2.56 -14.91 11.19
N PHE A 185 -3.66 -14.91 10.42
CA PHE A 185 -4.91 -14.25 10.80
C PHE A 185 -5.55 -14.87 12.05
N GLU A 186 -5.53 -16.20 12.17
CA GLU A 186 -6.04 -16.90 13.36
C GLU A 186 -5.27 -16.51 14.63
N GLY A 187 -3.93 -16.49 14.56
CA GLY A 187 -3.08 -16.16 15.70
C GLY A 187 -2.77 -14.67 15.86
N ARG A 188 -3.22 -13.83 14.91
CA ARG A 188 -2.92 -12.40 14.77
C ARG A 188 -1.44 -12.06 15.00
N ARG A 189 -0.54 -12.86 14.39
CA ARG A 189 0.91 -12.76 14.60
C ARG A 189 1.71 -13.15 13.37
N TRP A 190 2.89 -12.54 13.25
CA TRP A 190 3.88 -12.89 12.24
C TRP A 190 4.68 -14.13 12.66
N ARG A 191 4.92 -15.02 11.71
CA ARG A 191 5.78 -16.20 11.88
C ARG A 191 6.95 -16.09 10.92
N LYS A 192 8.17 -16.11 11.45
CA LYS A 192 9.37 -16.17 10.62
C LYS A 192 9.45 -17.51 9.90
N THR A 193 9.71 -17.49 8.60
CA THR A 193 9.98 -18.65 7.77
C THR A 193 11.45 -18.65 7.39
N ALA A 194 12.09 -19.82 7.49
CA ALA A 194 13.47 -20.05 7.06
C ALA A 194 13.56 -20.25 5.54
#